data_AF-A0A8T1WEU7-F1
#
_entry.id   AF-A0A8T1WEU7-F1
#
_cell.length_a   1.000
_cell.length_b   1.000
_cell.length_c   1.000
_cell.angle_alpha   90.00
_cell.angle_beta   90.00
_cell.angle_gamma   90.00
#
_symmetry.space_group_name_H-M   'P 1'
#
loop_
_entity.id
_entity.type
_entity.pdbx_description
1 polymer ?
#
loop_
_entity_poly.entity_id
_entity_poly.type
_entity_poly.pdbx_seq_one_letter_code
_entity_poly.pdbx_strand_id
1 'polypeptide(L)'
;MRVLQVTGLVLLWVWTGVQAETCADQVSSGDKGVGISGEYAPTCPSAGGVGCFGEDGCRFCKIFNTTQSAHLIACATTSSASVTPTVTPAVAPTGTPSPVSASTPNSDDDCTDALTVA
;
A
#
# COMPACT_ATOMS: atom_id res chain seq x y z
N MET A 1 -52.35 5.48 8.84
CA MET A 1 -51.03 5.80 8.26
C MET A 1 -49.89 5.40 9.21
N ARG A 2 -49.66 4.09 9.46
CA ARG A 2 -48.60 3.61 10.37
C ARG A 2 -47.98 2.27 9.92
N VAL A 3 -47.67 2.15 8.62
CA VAL A 3 -47.08 0.91 8.07
C VAL A 3 -45.85 1.16 7.18
N LEU A 4 -45.42 2.43 7.03
CA LEU A 4 -44.41 2.84 6.04
C LEU A 4 -43.11 3.36 6.65
N GLN A 5 -42.71 2.91 7.85
CA GLN A 5 -41.42 3.28 8.46
C GLN A 5 -40.54 2.09 8.86
N VAL A 6 -41.03 0.85 8.74
CA VAL A 6 -40.25 -0.33 9.16
C VAL A 6 -39.28 -0.79 8.07
N THR A 7 -39.51 -0.47 6.80
CA THR A 7 -38.63 -0.84 5.68
C THR A 7 -37.37 0.02 5.57
N GLY A 8 -37.33 1.21 6.19
CA GLY A 8 -36.16 2.10 6.16
C GLY A 8 -35.04 1.68 7.12
N LEU A 9 -35.40 1.02 8.22
CA LEU A 9 -34.45 0.61 9.25
C LEU A 9 -33.65 -0.64 8.89
N VAL A 10 -34.05 -1.44 7.89
CA VAL A 10 -33.29 -2.63 7.45
C VAL A 10 -32.16 -2.27 6.47
N LEU A 11 -32.31 -1.17 5.71
CA LEU A 11 -31.31 -0.71 4.74
C LEU A 11 -30.16 0.12 5.34
N LEU A 12 -30.27 0.52 6.61
CA LEU A 12 -29.26 1.35 7.30
C LEU A 12 -28.18 0.55 8.06
N TRP A 13 -28.30 -0.79 8.17
CA TRP A 13 -27.31 -1.62 8.89
C TRP A 13 -26.28 -2.29 7.99
N VAL A 14 -26.40 -2.16 6.66
CA VAL A 14 -25.50 -2.84 5.71
C VAL A 14 -24.27 -2.00 5.37
N TRP A 15 -24.19 -0.74 5.81
CA TRP A 15 -23.20 0.20 5.26
C TRP A 15 -21.83 0.25 5.98
N THR A 16 -21.67 -0.40 7.12
CA THR A 16 -20.48 -0.19 7.97
C THR A 16 -19.31 -1.15 7.69
N GLY A 17 -19.35 -1.96 6.62
CA GLY A 17 -18.42 -3.07 6.42
C GLY A 17 -17.48 -3.05 5.20
N VAL A 18 -17.56 -2.08 4.29
CA VAL A 18 -16.90 -2.20 2.96
C VAL A 18 -15.56 -1.46 2.79
N GLN A 19 -15.16 -0.63 3.75
CA GLN A 19 -13.98 0.26 3.59
C GLN A 19 -12.63 -0.48 3.58
N ALA A 20 -12.54 -1.68 4.15
CA ALA A 20 -11.26 -2.41 4.20
C ALA A 20 -10.89 -3.06 2.86
N GLU A 21 -11.89 -3.57 2.13
CA GLU A 21 -11.70 -4.21 0.82
C GLU A 21 -11.20 -3.17 -0.21
N THR A 22 -11.77 -1.95 -0.17
CA THR A 22 -11.35 -0.87 -1.07
C THR A 22 -9.91 -0.43 -0.85
N CYS A 23 -9.44 -0.40 0.41
CA CYS A 23 -8.05 -0.04 0.70
C CYS A 23 -7.06 -1.09 0.21
N ALA A 24 -7.34 -2.38 0.40
CA ALA A 24 -6.45 -3.44 -0.08
C ALA A 24 -6.37 -3.48 -1.62
N ASP A 25 -7.46 -3.20 -2.32
CA ASP A 25 -7.51 -3.17 -3.78
C ASP A 25 -6.66 -2.04 -4.40
N GLN A 26 -6.60 -0.89 -3.73
CA GLN A 26 -5.82 0.28 -4.14
C GLN A 26 -4.30 0.09 -4.03
N VAL A 27 -3.84 -0.93 -3.30
CA VAL A 27 -2.41 -1.25 -3.18
C VAL A 27 -1.89 -1.90 -4.46
N SER A 28 -0.75 -1.41 -4.95
CA SER A 28 -0.08 -1.91 -6.15
C SER A 28 0.26 -3.40 -6.03
N SER A 29 0.31 -4.10 -7.17
CA SER A 29 0.72 -5.50 -7.23
C SER A 29 2.15 -5.73 -6.72
N GLY A 30 3.04 -4.75 -6.90
CA GLY A 30 4.41 -4.82 -6.38
C GLY A 30 4.47 -4.85 -4.86
N ASP A 31 3.71 -3.96 -4.20
CA ASP A 31 3.59 -3.88 -2.75
C ASP A 31 2.94 -5.15 -2.17
N LYS A 32 1.88 -5.64 -2.83
CA LYS A 32 1.26 -6.93 -2.51
C LYS A 32 2.26 -8.09 -2.55
N GLY A 33 3.14 -8.11 -3.56
CA GLY A 33 4.17 -9.13 -3.72
C GLY A 33 5.22 -9.16 -2.61
N VAL A 34 5.44 -8.03 -1.93
CA VAL A 34 6.37 -7.92 -0.79
C VAL A 34 5.65 -7.90 0.56
N GLY A 35 4.37 -8.26 0.60
CA GLY A 35 3.61 -8.44 1.85
C GLY A 35 3.06 -7.16 2.46
N ILE A 36 2.85 -6.14 1.64
CA ILE A 36 2.17 -4.88 2.00
C ILE A 36 0.71 -4.96 1.51
N SER A 37 -0.22 -4.55 2.36
CA SER A 37 -1.64 -4.43 2.05
C SER A 37 -2.17 -3.09 2.60
N GLY A 38 -3.44 -2.82 2.36
CA GLY A 38 -4.14 -1.61 2.79
C GLY A 38 -5.30 -1.96 3.70
N GLU A 39 -5.51 -1.16 4.74
CA GLU A 39 -6.69 -1.25 5.60
C GLU A 39 -7.26 0.13 5.93
N TYR A 40 -8.56 0.17 6.22
CA TYR A 40 -9.20 1.41 6.63
C TYR A 40 -8.73 1.82 8.02
N ALA A 41 -8.27 3.06 8.14
CA ALA A 41 -7.78 3.67 9.36
C ALA A 41 -8.38 5.08 9.51
N PRO A 42 -9.37 5.28 10.40
CA PRO A 42 -10.04 6.59 10.57
C PRO A 42 -9.10 7.68 11.11
N THR A 43 -7.93 7.30 11.62
CA THR A 43 -6.89 8.23 12.05
C THR A 43 -6.09 8.82 10.89
N CYS A 44 -6.23 8.27 9.67
CA CYS A 44 -5.55 8.79 8.50
C CYS A 44 -6.23 10.08 8.04
N PRO A 45 -5.50 11.20 8.01
CA PRO A 45 -6.05 12.46 7.50
C PRO A 45 -6.29 12.38 5.99
N SER A 46 -7.34 13.03 5.50
CA SER A 46 -7.68 13.06 4.07
C SER A 46 -6.62 13.74 3.20
N ALA A 47 -5.76 14.58 3.79
CA ALA A 47 -4.61 15.18 3.09
C ALA A 47 -3.43 14.20 2.91
N GLY A 48 -3.57 12.95 3.37
CA GLY A 48 -2.48 11.99 3.44
C GLY A 48 -1.55 12.22 4.64
N GLY A 49 -0.68 11.24 4.90
CA GLY A 49 0.25 11.23 6.03
C GLY A 49 1.19 10.04 5.92
N VAL A 50 2.23 9.98 6.77
CA VAL A 50 3.19 8.86 6.73
C VAL A 50 2.44 7.55 6.98
N GLY A 51 2.48 6.66 5.99
CA GLY A 51 1.78 5.37 6.01
C GLY A 51 0.31 5.42 5.60
N CYS A 52 -0.28 6.60 5.40
CA CYS A 52 -1.64 6.77 4.91
C CYS A 52 -1.65 6.99 3.40
N PHE A 53 -2.67 6.49 2.72
CA PHE A 53 -2.85 6.67 1.29
C PHE A 53 -4.34 6.79 0.94
N GLY A 54 -4.62 7.34 -0.24
CA GLY A 54 -5.98 7.61 -0.68
C GLY A 54 -6.67 8.71 0.14
N GLU A 55 -7.88 9.07 -0.27
CA GLU A 55 -8.68 10.10 0.41
C GLU A 55 -9.65 9.49 1.44
N ASP A 56 -9.92 8.19 1.33
CA ASP A 56 -10.85 7.44 2.16
C ASP A 56 -10.26 6.95 3.49
N GLY A 57 -9.12 7.52 3.92
CA GLY A 57 -8.48 7.15 5.19
C GLY A 57 -7.91 5.73 5.17
N CYS A 58 -7.20 5.33 4.12
CA CYS A 58 -6.51 4.05 4.09
C CYS A 58 -5.09 4.16 4.68
N ARG A 59 -4.60 3.07 5.27
CA ARG A 59 -3.22 2.94 5.76
C ARG A 59 -2.56 1.68 5.22
N PHE A 60 -1.28 1.77 4.89
CA PHE A 60 -0.45 0.61 4.61
C PHE A 60 -0.23 -0.22 5.88
N CYS A 61 -0.34 -1.53 5.73
CA CYS A 61 -0.12 -2.51 6.78
C CYS A 61 0.57 -3.74 6.20
N LYS A 62 1.21 -4.55 7.04
CA LYS A 62 1.88 -5.79 6.61
C LYS A 62 1.01 -7.02 6.86
N ILE A 63 1.04 -7.93 5.90
CA ILE A 63 0.43 -9.26 5.97
C ILE A 63 1.47 -10.34 6.29
N PHE A 64 2.71 -10.17 5.82
CA PHE A 64 3.86 -10.98 6.23
C PHE A 64 5.12 -10.12 6.25
N ASN A 65 6.12 -10.53 7.03
CA ASN A 65 7.31 -9.71 7.29
C ASN A 65 8.36 -9.88 6.18
N THR A 66 8.65 -8.80 5.46
CA THR A 66 9.74 -8.69 4.47
C THR A 66 10.60 -7.48 4.82
N THR A 67 11.74 -7.32 4.14
CA THR A 67 12.56 -6.10 4.29
C THR A 67 11.77 -4.84 3.94
N GLN A 68 10.83 -4.93 2.98
CA GLN A 68 10.01 -3.81 2.55
C GLN A 68 8.86 -3.54 3.53
N SER A 69 8.21 -4.57 4.08
CA SER A 69 7.06 -4.41 4.97
C SER A 69 7.43 -4.28 6.46
N ALA A 70 8.70 -4.48 6.84
CA ALA A 70 9.14 -4.55 8.24
C ALA A 70 8.74 -3.34 9.10
N HIS A 71 8.73 -2.14 8.49
CA HIS A 71 8.41 -0.88 9.15
C HIS A 71 6.90 -0.63 9.34
N LEU A 72 6.06 -1.46 8.71
CA LEU A 72 4.61 -1.35 8.80
C LEU A 72 4.07 -2.17 9.98
N ILE A 73 2.94 -1.72 10.53
CA ILE A 73 2.18 -2.49 11.51
C ILE A 73 1.40 -3.60 10.82
N ALA A 74 1.10 -4.67 11.55
CA ALA A 74 0.31 -5.78 11.01
C ALA A 74 -1.13 -5.34 10.71
N CYS A 75 -1.71 -5.80 9.60
CA CYS A 75 -3.11 -5.52 9.31
C CYS A 75 -4.02 -6.19 10.35
N ALA A 76 -5.04 -5.48 10.81
CA ALA A 76 -5.97 -5.94 11.85
C ALA A 76 -6.81 -7.15 11.41
N THR A 77 -7.17 -7.21 10.11
CA THR A 77 -7.93 -8.32 9.52
C THR A 77 -7.10 -9.58 9.31
N THR A 78 -5.76 -9.48 9.27
CA THR A 78 -4.85 -10.63 9.17
C THR A 78 -4.25 -11.03 10.51
N SER A 79 -5.01 -10.91 11.59
CA SER A 79 -4.67 -11.55 12.86
C SER A 79 -4.86 -13.08 12.76
N SER A 80 -4.09 -13.71 11.89
CA SER A 80 -3.92 -15.16 11.82
C SER A 80 -2.53 -15.43 11.26
N ALA A 81 -1.65 -15.87 12.18
CA ALA A 81 -0.30 -16.35 11.95
C ALA A 81 0.74 -15.29 11.53
N SER A 82 1.27 -14.60 12.54
CA SER A 82 2.70 -14.26 12.53
C SER A 82 3.49 -15.58 12.42
N VAL A 83 3.73 -16.05 11.20
CA VAL A 83 4.83 -16.97 10.95
C VAL A 83 6.08 -16.11 10.92
N THR A 84 6.86 -16.14 11.98
CA THR A 84 8.23 -15.63 11.96
C THR A 84 8.94 -16.41 10.86
N PRO A 85 9.35 -15.82 9.72
CA PRO A 85 10.29 -16.51 8.87
C PRO A 85 11.58 -16.62 9.67
N THR A 86 11.95 -17.84 10.07
CA THR A 86 13.31 -18.14 10.49
C THR A 86 14.21 -17.70 9.35
N VAL A 87 14.90 -16.58 9.52
CA VAL A 87 15.96 -16.15 8.61
C VAL A 87 17.09 -17.17 8.73
N THR A 88 17.05 -18.21 7.91
CA THR A 88 18.25 -18.95 7.59
C THR A 88 19.18 -17.95 6.90
N PRO A 89 20.38 -17.66 7.43
CA PRO A 89 21.33 -16.84 6.70
C PRO A 89 21.65 -17.55 5.38
N ALA A 90 21.15 -17.01 4.27
CA ALA A 90 21.53 -17.44 2.94
C ALA A 90 23.01 -17.13 2.77
N VAL A 91 23.83 -18.18 2.84
CA VAL A 91 25.25 -18.11 2.51
C VAL A 91 25.34 -17.61 1.08
N ALA A 92 25.87 -16.41 0.89
CA ALA A 92 26.08 -15.83 -0.42
C ALA A 92 26.96 -16.78 -1.26
N PRO A 93 26.54 -17.24 -2.46
CA PRO A 93 27.50 -17.78 -3.39
C PRO A 93 28.38 -16.61 -3.85
N THR A 94 29.68 -16.69 -3.54
CA THR A 94 30.73 -15.88 -4.15
C THR A 94 30.78 -16.21 -5.64
N GLY A 95 29.91 -15.57 -6.41
CA GLY A 95 29.96 -15.53 -7.87
C GLY A 95 30.70 -14.28 -8.30
N THR A 96 31.93 -14.47 -8.76
CA THR A 96 32.80 -13.52 -9.46
C THR A 96 32.03 -12.49 -10.30
N PRO A 97 32.33 -11.17 -10.20
CA PRO A 97 31.76 -10.18 -11.12
C PRO A 97 32.35 -10.40 -12.52
N SER A 98 31.52 -10.82 -13.47
CA SER A 98 31.85 -10.76 -14.89
C SER A 98 31.56 -9.33 -15.38
N PRO A 99 32.51 -8.64 -16.06
CA PRO A 99 32.27 -7.30 -16.59
C PRO A 99 31.52 -7.38 -17.92
N VAL A 100 30.68 -6.38 -18.21
CA VAL A 100 30.06 -5.94 -19.51
C VAL A 100 28.62 -5.51 -19.23
N SER A 101 28.11 -4.33 -19.59
CA SER A 101 28.69 -3.15 -20.22
C SER A 101 27.87 -1.93 -19.78
N ALA A 102 28.56 -0.81 -19.56
CA ALA A 102 27.92 0.49 -19.47
C ALA A 102 27.34 0.83 -20.85
N SER A 103 26.02 1.01 -20.92
CA SER A 103 25.37 1.74 -22.00
C SER A 103 24.81 3.02 -21.39
N THR A 104 25.56 4.09 -21.51
CA THR A 104 25.04 5.45 -21.34
C THR A 104 24.20 5.81 -22.57
N PRO A 105 22.92 6.21 -22.42
CA PRO A 105 22.32 7.16 -23.32
C PRO A 105 22.44 8.54 -22.66
N ASN A 106 23.40 9.30 -23.14
CA ASN A 106 23.46 10.73 -22.96
C ASN A 106 22.38 11.36 -23.85
N SER A 107 21.48 12.13 -23.26
CA SER A 107 20.73 13.28 -23.82
C SER A 107 20.03 13.85 -22.57
N ASP A 108 20.48 14.91 -21.90
CA ASP A 108 20.69 16.27 -22.43
C ASP A 108 19.69 16.58 -23.54
N ASP A 109 18.45 16.85 -23.12
CA ASP A 109 17.60 17.84 -23.78
C ASP A 109 16.60 18.43 -22.77
N ASP A 110 16.86 19.71 -22.46
CA ASP A 110 15.90 20.78 -22.20
C ASP A 110 15.07 20.85 -20.88
N CYS A 111 15.69 21.42 -19.84
CA CYS A 111 14.99 22.35 -18.95
C CYS A 111 15.56 23.77 -19.13
N THR A 112 15.58 24.26 -20.38
CA THR A 112 15.84 25.69 -20.62
C THR A 112 15.13 26.18 -21.88
N ASP A 113 13.79 26.26 -21.84
CA ASP A 113 13.12 27.34 -22.57
C ASP A 113 12.44 28.29 -21.58
N ALA A 114 13.05 29.46 -21.51
CA ALA A 114 12.56 30.62 -20.81
C ALA A 114 11.19 30.99 -21.39
N LEU A 115 10.17 30.99 -20.53
CA LEU A 115 8.93 31.70 -20.83
C LEU A 115 9.26 33.20 -20.92
N THR A 116 9.59 33.68 -22.12
CA THR A 116 9.39 35.08 -22.47
C THR A 116 7.88 35.36 -22.38
N VAL A 117 7.50 36.07 -21.32
CA VAL A 117 6.27 36.85 -21.32
C VAL A 117 6.65 38.34 -21.36
N ALA A 118 6.20 38.98 -22.44
CA ALA A 118 6.09 40.42 -22.72
C ALA A 118 7.39 41.23 -22.90
#